data_AF-A0A9Q0YSC2-F1
#
_entry.id   AF-A0A9Q0YSC2-F1
#
_cell.length_a   1.000
_cell.length_b   1.000
_cell.length_c   1.000
_cell.angle_alpha   90.00
_cell.angle_beta   90.00
_cell.angle_gamma   90.00
#
_symmetry.space_group_name_H-M   'P 1'
#
loop_
_entity.id
_entity.type
_entity.pdbx_description
1 polymer ?
#
loop_
_entity_poly.entity_id
_entity_poly.type
_entity_poly.pdbx_seq_one_letter_code
_entity_poly.pdbx_strand_id
1 'polypeptide(L)'
;MSVCMRYCCIRRKHNNIAPCALIQRYDQMDCRILVITLFLLANAAWGTDEEGFCADGEDCGANGETESVVVNSMKSSQRTVYVEPSGLTLKAHFAMACFWGVEATFGCQPGVVRVRAGYMGGDKVDPTYKDLGDHTETVEVQYDPQLTTFSNLLKVFWKYHDYTAEYKTQYMSAIFYHDDEQKELAEKGKAEREANGEKVATKILPAKIFYKAEDYHQKYFLRQHKKLVEDLDISDEDFMYASRPSRLLCYIAGPGEEKDFDEEYPSLGLSEEQAAYIKEQMKTKKFEGCAP
;
A
#
# COMPACT_ATOMS: atom_id res chain seq x y z
N MET A 1 -57.07 1.55 -21.19
CA MET A 1 -58.17 2.37 -20.63
C MET A 1 -57.57 3.28 -19.57
N SER A 2 -57.79 4.60 -19.70
CA SER A 2 -57.47 5.74 -18.80
C SER A 2 -56.00 5.91 -18.39
N VAL A 3 -55.23 6.97 -18.69
CA VAL A 3 -55.45 8.43 -18.82
C VAL A 3 -56.06 9.08 -17.57
N CYS A 4 -55.24 9.76 -16.78
CA CYS A 4 -55.43 11.20 -16.52
C CYS A 4 -54.14 11.89 -16.05
N MET A 5 -53.69 12.82 -16.89
CA MET A 5 -52.72 13.87 -16.66
C MET A 5 -53.36 14.97 -15.81
N ARG A 6 -52.64 15.61 -14.87
CA ARG A 6 -52.82 17.04 -14.54
C ARG A 6 -51.48 17.70 -14.25
N TYR A 7 -51.17 18.67 -15.11
CA TYR A 7 -50.12 19.68 -14.97
C TYR A 7 -50.46 20.67 -13.85
N CYS A 8 -49.44 21.19 -13.16
CA CYS A 8 -49.36 22.62 -12.89
C CYS A 8 -47.89 23.06 -12.76
N CYS A 9 -47.44 23.86 -13.73
CA CYS A 9 -46.16 24.54 -13.75
C CYS A 9 -46.14 25.68 -12.72
N ILE A 10 -45.05 25.77 -11.94
CA ILE A 10 -44.59 27.05 -11.39
C ILE A 10 -43.31 27.42 -12.12
N ARG A 11 -43.39 28.58 -12.76
CA ARG A 11 -42.40 29.30 -13.56
C ARG A 11 -41.27 29.78 -12.66
N ARG A 12 -40.01 29.41 -12.92
CA ARG A 12 -38.84 30.20 -12.47
C ARG A 12 -37.85 30.39 -13.60
N LYS A 13 -37.36 31.64 -13.62
CA LYS A 13 -36.53 32.30 -14.62
C LYS A 13 -35.09 31.79 -14.61
N HIS A 14 -34.52 31.79 -15.82
CA HIS A 14 -33.12 31.96 -16.18
C HIS A 14 -32.09 30.85 -15.90
N ASN A 15 -31.46 30.50 -17.03
CA ASN A 15 -30.11 29.99 -17.26
C ASN A 15 -29.83 28.49 -17.12
N ASN A 16 -29.53 27.93 -18.30
CA ASN A 16 -28.66 26.80 -18.63
C ASN A 16 -28.99 25.44 -18.02
N ILE A 17 -29.40 24.51 -18.88
CA ILE A 17 -28.80 23.18 -19.13
C ILE A 17 -29.68 22.49 -20.20
N ALA A 18 -29.08 22.09 -21.33
CA ALA A 18 -29.74 21.21 -22.30
C ALA A 18 -29.61 19.73 -21.84
N PRO A 19 -30.64 18.89 -22.03
CA PRO A 19 -30.75 17.59 -21.36
C PRO A 19 -30.17 16.40 -22.14
N CYS A 20 -29.74 15.40 -21.37
CA CYS A 20 -29.55 14.01 -21.76
C CYS A 20 -30.75 13.47 -22.55
N ALA A 21 -30.47 12.77 -23.66
CA ALA A 21 -31.44 12.00 -24.41
C ALA A 21 -30.87 10.62 -24.76
N LEU A 22 -31.71 9.60 -24.53
CA LEU A 22 -31.69 8.22 -25.00
C LEU A 22 -30.64 7.24 -24.44
N ILE A 23 -31.08 6.46 -23.43
CA ILE A 23 -30.67 5.07 -23.24
C ILE A 23 -31.77 4.20 -23.86
N GLN A 24 -31.48 3.64 -25.03
CA GLN A 24 -32.15 2.46 -25.57
C GLN A 24 -31.24 1.25 -25.34
N ARG A 25 -31.89 0.14 -24.99
CA ARG A 25 -31.33 -1.16 -24.61
C ARG A 25 -30.23 -1.64 -25.56
N TYR A 26 -29.13 -2.13 -25.02
CA TYR A 26 -28.22 -3.05 -25.72
C TYR A 26 -27.95 -4.26 -24.83
N ASP A 27 -28.37 -5.41 -25.33
CA ASP A 27 -28.03 -6.76 -24.88
C ASP A 27 -26.61 -7.11 -25.37
N GLN A 28 -25.90 -7.90 -24.56
CA GLN A 28 -24.68 -8.68 -24.84
C GLN A 28 -23.83 -8.34 -26.09
N MET A 29 -22.59 -7.87 -25.88
CA MET A 29 -21.36 -8.40 -26.53
C MET A 29 -20.09 -7.59 -26.13
N ASP A 30 -19.09 -8.32 -25.65
CA ASP A 30 -17.63 -8.12 -25.64
C ASP A 30 -17.03 -6.69 -25.81
N CYS A 31 -16.50 -6.13 -24.72
CA CYS A 31 -15.59 -4.97 -24.73
C CYS A 31 -14.13 -5.38 -24.49
N ARG A 32 -13.49 -5.94 -25.53
CA ARG A 32 -12.05 -5.77 -25.77
C ARG A 32 -11.94 -5.06 -27.14
N ILE A 33 -11.07 -4.05 -27.22
CA ILE A 33 -10.64 -3.30 -28.42
C ILE A 33 -11.46 -2.02 -28.70
N LEU A 34 -10.73 -0.92 -29.00
CA LEU A 34 -11.14 0.43 -29.46
C LEU A 34 -11.24 1.57 -28.43
N VAL A 35 -10.09 2.02 -27.90
CA VAL A 35 -9.87 3.43 -27.50
C VAL A 35 -8.53 3.92 -28.07
N ILE A 36 -8.39 3.91 -29.39
CA ILE A 36 -7.38 4.71 -30.13
C ILE A 36 -7.98 5.00 -31.50
N THR A 37 -8.70 6.12 -31.66
CA THR A 37 -8.86 6.93 -32.91
C THR A 37 -10.06 7.88 -32.77
N LEU A 38 -9.88 8.99 -32.04
CA LEU A 38 -10.74 10.18 -32.15
C LEU A 38 -10.09 11.40 -31.47
N PHE A 39 -8.81 11.64 -31.78
CA PHE A 39 -8.07 12.84 -31.32
C PHE A 39 -7.23 13.52 -32.41
N LEU A 40 -7.43 13.14 -33.68
CA LEU A 40 -6.83 13.79 -34.84
C LEU A 40 -7.94 14.07 -35.83
N LEU A 41 -8.53 15.28 -35.78
CA LEU A 41 -9.23 16.00 -36.87
C LEU A 41 -9.91 17.26 -36.29
N ALA A 42 -9.14 18.13 -35.62
CA ALA A 42 -9.64 19.46 -35.21
C ALA A 42 -8.54 20.55 -35.18
N ASN A 43 -7.51 20.45 -36.03
CA ASN A 43 -6.54 21.51 -36.26
C ASN A 43 -6.00 21.42 -37.70
N ALA A 44 -6.81 21.82 -38.68
CA ALA A 44 -6.38 21.99 -40.07
C ALA A 44 -7.31 22.99 -40.78
N ALA A 45 -7.15 24.25 -40.40
CA ALA A 45 -7.63 25.50 -40.97
C ALA A 45 -7.52 26.42 -39.75
N TRP A 46 -6.75 27.51 -39.70
CA TRP A 46 -6.57 28.58 -40.65
C TRP A 46 -5.10 29.03 -40.55
N GLY A 47 -4.41 29.16 -41.68
CA GLY A 47 -3.22 30.00 -41.77
C GLY A 47 -3.63 31.34 -42.38
N THR A 48 -2.97 32.42 -41.96
CA THR A 48 -2.32 33.46 -42.79
C THR A 48 -1.92 34.67 -41.94
N ASP A 49 -0.62 34.98 -42.03
CA ASP A 49 -0.02 36.30 -42.25
C ASP A 49 0.45 37.18 -41.08
N GLU A 50 1.76 37.46 -41.16
CA GLU A 50 2.47 38.60 -40.56
C GLU A 50 1.88 39.92 -41.07
N GLU A 51 1.79 40.94 -40.22
CA GLU A 51 2.25 42.31 -40.53
C GLU A 51 2.18 43.19 -39.27
N GLY A 52 3.25 43.98 -39.08
CA GLY A 52 3.39 44.91 -37.98
C GLY A 52 2.50 46.14 -38.13
N PHE A 53 2.10 46.71 -37.00
CA PHE A 53 1.57 48.06 -36.93
C PHE A 53 2.05 48.73 -35.64
N CYS A 54 2.98 49.67 -35.80
CA CYS A 54 3.30 50.67 -34.80
C CYS A 54 2.25 51.78 -34.87
N ALA A 55 1.73 52.21 -33.72
CA ALA A 55 1.05 53.48 -33.58
C ALA A 55 1.55 54.16 -32.30
N ASP A 56 2.26 55.28 -32.49
CA ASP A 56 2.23 56.55 -31.76
C ASP A 56 2.09 56.48 -30.22
N GLY A 57 3.05 56.90 -29.41
CA GLY A 57 3.78 58.16 -29.49
C GLY A 57 3.20 59.13 -28.45
N GLU A 58 3.58 58.99 -27.18
CA GLU A 58 3.49 60.07 -26.19
C GLU A 58 4.56 59.89 -25.10
N ASP A 59 5.30 60.97 -24.88
CA ASP A 59 6.52 61.14 -24.09
C ASP A 59 6.20 61.48 -22.63
N CYS A 60 6.91 60.87 -21.69
CA CYS A 60 7.44 61.60 -20.53
C CYS A 60 8.52 60.79 -19.81
N GLY A 61 9.76 61.26 -19.91
CA GLY A 61 10.87 60.81 -19.08
C GLY A 61 10.71 61.20 -17.60
N ALA A 62 11.23 60.36 -16.72
CA ALA A 62 11.68 60.73 -15.38
C ALA A 62 12.74 59.74 -14.90
N ASN A 63 13.87 60.30 -14.44
CA ASN A 63 15.00 59.60 -13.83
C ASN A 63 14.58 58.89 -12.53
N GLY A 64 15.11 57.69 -12.29
CA GLY A 64 15.01 57.00 -11.00
C GLY A 64 16.01 55.85 -10.92
N GLU A 65 16.99 56.00 -10.04
CA GLU A 65 18.11 55.08 -9.82
C GLU A 65 17.66 53.74 -9.21
N THR A 66 18.41 52.69 -9.58
CA THR A 66 18.74 51.46 -8.85
C THR A 66 17.80 50.95 -7.76
N GLU A 67 17.33 49.70 -7.92
CA GLU A 67 17.41 48.70 -6.86
C GLU A 67 17.59 47.31 -7.49
N SER A 68 18.80 46.77 -7.38
CA SER A 68 19.03 45.35 -7.59
C SER A 68 18.31 44.61 -6.45
N VAL A 69 17.14 44.07 -6.74
CA VAL A 69 16.45 43.16 -5.83
C VAL A 69 17.35 41.94 -5.65
N VAL A 70 18.07 41.93 -4.54
CA VAL A 70 18.75 40.74 -4.03
C VAL A 70 17.66 39.72 -3.80
N VAL A 71 17.57 38.73 -4.68
CA VAL A 71 16.70 37.57 -4.52
C VAL A 71 17.24 36.78 -3.33
N ASN A 72 16.80 37.14 -2.12
CA ASN A 72 17.17 36.43 -0.93
C ASN A 72 16.69 34.98 -1.09
N SER A 73 17.66 34.08 -1.09
CA SER A 73 17.48 32.63 -1.13
C SER A 73 16.50 32.20 -0.05
N MET A 74 15.24 32.03 -0.42
CA MET A 74 14.36 31.13 0.29
C MET A 74 14.86 29.72 -0.02
N LYS A 75 15.70 29.18 0.87
CA LYS A 75 15.83 27.73 1.03
C LYS A 75 14.47 27.23 1.49
N SER A 76 13.58 27.02 0.52
CA SER A 76 12.39 26.19 0.67
C SER A 76 12.88 24.83 1.13
N SER A 77 12.74 24.56 2.42
CA SER A 77 12.82 23.22 2.99
C SER A 77 11.84 22.36 2.21
N GLN A 78 12.34 21.65 1.19
CA GLN A 78 11.58 20.63 0.49
C GLN A 78 11.35 19.50 1.49
N ARG A 79 10.26 19.59 2.24
CA ARG A 79 9.72 18.45 2.99
C ARG A 79 9.36 17.40 1.94
N THR A 80 10.11 16.31 1.89
CA THR A 80 9.79 15.19 1.00
C THR A 80 8.42 14.66 1.43
N VAL A 81 7.44 14.78 0.54
CA VAL A 81 6.08 14.30 0.79
C VAL A 81 6.07 12.80 0.52
N TYR A 82 5.61 12.03 1.51
CA TYR A 82 5.40 10.61 1.33
C TYR A 82 4.26 10.35 0.32
N VAL A 83 4.46 9.39 -0.58
CA VAL A 83 3.47 8.98 -1.59
C VAL A 83 3.25 7.48 -1.50
N GLU A 84 1.98 7.08 -1.35
CA GLU A 84 1.62 5.66 -1.38
C GLU A 84 1.91 5.05 -2.77
N PRO A 85 2.54 3.86 -2.83
CA PRO A 85 2.79 3.18 -4.08
C PRO A 85 1.47 2.79 -4.75
N SER A 86 1.33 3.14 -6.02
CA SER A 86 0.20 2.77 -6.87
C SER A 86 0.53 1.50 -7.65
N GLY A 87 -0.32 0.47 -7.58
CA GLY A 87 -0.11 -0.76 -8.33
C GLY A 87 -1.10 -1.86 -7.96
N LEU A 88 -1.22 -2.86 -8.84
CA LEU A 88 -1.93 -4.09 -8.49
C LEU A 88 -1.07 -4.92 -7.54
N THR A 89 -1.70 -5.45 -6.51
CA THR A 89 -1.02 -6.29 -5.51
C THR A 89 -1.64 -7.68 -5.48
N LEU A 90 -0.80 -8.67 -5.25
CA LEU A 90 -1.22 -10.03 -4.92
C LEU A 90 -1.17 -10.24 -3.40
N LYS A 91 -1.79 -11.33 -2.93
CA LYS A 91 -1.88 -11.68 -1.52
C LYS A 91 -1.20 -13.01 -1.24
N ALA A 92 -0.54 -13.07 -0.09
CA ALA A 92 -0.06 -14.29 0.52
C ALA A 92 -0.39 -14.27 2.02
N HIS A 93 -0.66 -15.43 2.61
CA HIS A 93 -1.02 -15.53 4.03
C HIS A 93 -0.13 -16.57 4.72
N PHE A 94 0.54 -16.14 5.77
CA PHE A 94 1.50 -16.96 6.52
C PHE A 94 1.19 -16.93 8.02
N ALA A 95 1.20 -18.10 8.65
CA ALA A 95 1.21 -18.26 10.09
C ALA A 95 2.59 -18.76 10.51
N MET A 96 3.26 -17.99 11.38
CA MET A 96 4.65 -18.18 11.78
C MET A 96 4.80 -17.89 13.27
N ALA A 97 3.92 -18.48 14.08
CA ALA A 97 3.74 -18.15 15.50
C ALA A 97 3.18 -16.73 15.74
N CYS A 98 3.72 -15.96 16.68
CA CYS A 98 3.22 -14.63 17.04
C CYS A 98 3.34 -13.65 15.85
N PHE A 99 2.21 -13.09 15.40
CA PHE A 99 2.17 -12.27 14.18
C PHE A 99 2.95 -10.94 14.25
N TRP A 100 3.36 -10.47 15.43
CA TRP A 100 4.03 -9.17 15.58
C TRP A 100 5.44 -9.18 14.97
N GLY A 101 6.19 -10.23 15.22
CA GLY A 101 7.50 -10.45 14.60
C GLY A 101 7.37 -10.73 13.10
N VAL A 102 6.28 -11.38 12.71
CA VAL A 102 5.98 -11.75 11.32
C VAL A 102 5.67 -10.52 10.46
N GLU A 103 4.85 -9.60 10.96
CA GLU A 103 4.61 -8.31 10.30
C GLU A 103 5.93 -7.55 10.09
N ALA A 104 6.77 -7.48 11.12
CA ALA A 104 8.05 -6.77 11.03
C ALA A 104 9.01 -7.42 10.02
N THR A 105 9.00 -8.76 9.95
CA THR A 105 9.84 -9.54 9.03
C THR A 105 9.43 -9.35 7.57
N PHE A 106 8.13 -9.47 7.27
CA PHE A 106 7.63 -9.29 5.90
C PHE A 106 7.62 -7.82 5.47
N GLY A 107 7.40 -6.89 6.40
CA GLY A 107 7.46 -5.45 6.14
C GLY A 107 8.80 -4.99 5.58
N CYS A 108 9.89 -5.74 5.83
CA CYS A 108 11.21 -5.47 5.28
C CYS A 108 11.40 -5.90 3.83
N GLN A 109 10.59 -6.83 3.33
CA GLN A 109 10.90 -7.48 2.06
C GLN A 109 10.68 -6.52 0.89
N PRO A 110 11.66 -6.37 -0.01
CA PRO A 110 11.46 -5.60 -1.23
C PRO A 110 10.23 -6.09 -1.99
N GLY A 111 9.43 -5.14 -2.50
CA GLY A 111 8.18 -5.43 -3.20
C GLY A 111 6.98 -5.76 -2.30
N VAL A 112 7.15 -5.91 -0.98
CA VAL A 112 6.02 -5.95 -0.06
C VAL A 112 5.48 -4.54 0.14
N VAL A 113 4.20 -4.36 -0.17
CA VAL A 113 3.50 -3.08 -0.08
C VAL A 113 2.94 -2.91 1.33
N ARG A 114 2.21 -3.89 1.85
CA ARG A 114 1.67 -3.81 3.22
C ARG A 114 1.50 -5.18 3.84
N VAL A 115 1.60 -5.22 5.16
CA VAL A 115 1.31 -6.41 5.96
C VAL A 115 0.13 -6.14 6.90
N ARG A 116 -0.62 -7.16 7.28
CA ARG A 116 -1.72 -7.04 8.26
C ARG A 116 -1.77 -8.26 9.16
N ALA A 117 -1.89 -8.03 10.46
CA ALA A 117 -2.14 -9.07 11.45
C ALA A 117 -3.62 -9.51 11.46
N GLY A 118 -3.87 -10.80 11.63
CA GLY A 118 -5.21 -11.36 11.70
C GLY A 118 -5.26 -12.85 12.04
N TYR A 119 -6.40 -13.47 11.77
CA TYR A 119 -6.74 -14.83 12.14
C TYR A 119 -7.29 -15.59 10.92
N MET A 120 -6.79 -16.79 10.67
CA MET A 120 -7.22 -17.66 9.56
C MET A 120 -7.10 -19.15 9.94
N GLY A 121 -7.77 -20.02 9.20
CA GLY A 121 -7.61 -21.47 9.26
C GLY A 121 -8.76 -22.19 9.96
N GLY A 122 -9.37 -21.51 10.94
CA GLY A 122 -10.52 -22.02 11.67
C GLY A 122 -11.86 -21.83 10.97
N ASP A 123 -12.92 -22.23 11.66
CA ASP A 123 -14.32 -22.13 11.23
C ASP A 123 -15.14 -21.13 12.06
N LYS A 124 -14.55 -20.59 13.14
CA LYS A 124 -15.22 -19.57 13.96
C LYS A 124 -15.44 -18.29 13.15
N VAL A 125 -16.66 -17.76 13.20
CA VAL A 125 -16.98 -16.45 12.62
C VAL A 125 -16.59 -15.35 13.59
N ASP A 126 -15.99 -14.28 13.06
CA ASP A 126 -15.55 -13.09 13.80
C ASP A 126 -14.72 -13.41 15.06
N PRO A 127 -13.59 -14.14 14.92
CA PRO A 127 -12.69 -14.42 16.03
C PRO A 127 -12.11 -13.13 16.61
N THR A 128 -11.82 -13.15 17.92
CA THR A 128 -11.10 -12.07 18.62
C THR A 128 -9.86 -12.65 19.27
N TYR A 129 -8.92 -11.80 19.69
CA TYR A 129 -7.71 -12.28 20.38
C TYR A 129 -8.01 -13.13 21.64
N LYS A 130 -9.13 -12.86 22.31
CA LYS A 130 -9.54 -13.60 23.52
C LYS A 130 -10.32 -14.88 23.20
N ASP A 131 -10.76 -15.04 21.96
CA ASP A 131 -11.63 -16.13 21.53
C ASP A 131 -11.42 -16.43 20.04
N LEU A 132 -10.28 -17.05 19.72
CA LEU A 132 -9.89 -17.40 18.35
C LEU A 132 -10.64 -18.63 17.81
N GLY A 133 -11.17 -19.48 18.68
CA GLY A 133 -11.61 -20.82 18.30
C GLY A 133 -10.44 -21.67 17.80
N ASP A 134 -10.52 -22.14 16.56
CA ASP A 134 -9.53 -22.96 15.86
C ASP A 134 -8.70 -22.18 14.84
N HIS A 135 -8.80 -20.85 14.82
CA HIS A 135 -7.93 -19.99 14.03
C HIS A 135 -6.50 -19.96 14.57
N THR A 136 -5.56 -19.68 13.67
CA THR A 136 -4.18 -19.32 14.00
C THR A 136 -3.93 -17.85 13.70
N GLU A 137 -3.02 -17.24 14.46
CA GLU A 137 -2.44 -15.95 14.09
C GLU A 137 -1.80 -16.04 12.72
N THR A 138 -2.16 -15.10 11.85
CA THR A 138 -1.81 -15.09 10.44
C THR A 138 -1.49 -13.67 10.01
N VAL A 139 -0.44 -13.50 9.20
CA VAL A 139 -0.15 -12.24 8.53
C VAL A 139 -0.56 -12.35 7.07
N GLU A 140 -1.40 -11.41 6.62
CA GLU A 140 -1.59 -11.15 5.20
C GLU A 140 -0.46 -10.25 4.69
N VAL A 141 0.22 -10.70 3.65
CA VAL A 141 1.27 -9.96 2.95
C VAL A 141 0.72 -9.57 1.58
N GLN A 142 0.61 -8.26 1.34
CA GLN A 142 0.31 -7.74 0.02
C GLN A 142 1.59 -7.28 -0.65
N TYR A 143 1.84 -7.81 -1.85
CA TYR A 143 3.08 -7.57 -2.57
C TYR A 143 2.83 -7.21 -4.03
N ASP A 144 3.72 -6.40 -4.59
CA ASP A 144 3.75 -6.11 -6.03
C ASP A 144 4.46 -7.25 -6.77
N PRO A 145 3.75 -7.99 -7.65
CA PRO A 145 4.34 -9.11 -8.39
C PRO A 145 5.44 -8.69 -9.38
N GLN A 146 5.57 -7.39 -9.69
CA GLN A 146 6.66 -6.88 -10.53
C GLN A 146 7.97 -6.71 -9.75
N LEU A 147 7.89 -6.58 -8.43
CA LEU A 147 9.03 -6.32 -7.55
C LEU A 147 9.45 -7.56 -6.77
N THR A 148 8.51 -8.45 -6.44
CA THR A 148 8.79 -9.69 -5.72
C THR A 148 7.83 -10.80 -6.10
N THR A 149 8.15 -12.03 -5.68
CA THR A 149 7.40 -13.23 -6.04
C THR A 149 7.00 -14.00 -4.80
N PHE A 150 5.97 -14.84 -4.91
CA PHE A 150 5.57 -15.75 -3.83
C PHE A 150 6.74 -16.64 -3.37
N SER A 151 7.56 -17.13 -4.31
CA SER A 151 8.78 -17.89 -4.02
C SER A 151 9.78 -17.11 -3.14
N ASN A 152 9.90 -15.80 -3.31
CA ASN A 152 10.74 -14.98 -2.44
C ASN A 152 10.12 -14.84 -1.04
N LEU A 153 8.80 -14.69 -0.94
CA LEU A 153 8.10 -14.70 0.34
C LEU A 153 8.26 -16.03 1.09
N LEU A 154 8.25 -17.16 0.37
CA LEU A 154 8.53 -18.47 0.95
C LEU A 154 9.94 -18.56 1.52
N LYS A 155 10.96 -18.00 0.86
CA LYS A 155 12.33 -17.98 1.42
C LYS A 155 12.36 -17.26 2.77
N VAL A 156 11.59 -16.19 2.91
CA VAL A 156 11.47 -15.41 4.16
C VAL A 156 10.76 -16.25 5.21
N PHE A 157 9.65 -16.89 4.86
CA PHE A 157 8.93 -17.82 5.73
C PHE A 157 9.88 -18.87 6.31
N TRP A 158 10.58 -19.63 5.47
CA TRP A 158 11.49 -20.69 5.93
C TRP A 158 12.72 -20.16 6.70
N LYS A 159 13.15 -18.90 6.48
CA LYS A 159 14.34 -18.36 7.14
C LYS A 159 14.09 -17.86 8.56
N TYR A 160 12.92 -17.30 8.83
CA TYR A 160 12.71 -16.43 10.00
C TYR A 160 11.79 -17.00 11.10
N HIS A 161 11.39 -18.27 11.02
CA HIS A 161 10.68 -18.94 12.12
C HIS A 161 11.08 -20.42 12.23
N ASP A 162 10.82 -21.03 13.39
CA ASP A 162 10.94 -22.47 13.57
C ASP A 162 9.71 -23.18 12.99
N TYR A 163 9.86 -23.76 11.80
CA TYR A 163 8.83 -24.57 11.14
C TYR A 163 8.89 -26.06 11.52
N THR A 164 9.80 -26.45 12.43
CA THR A 164 10.03 -27.85 12.81
C THR A 164 9.23 -28.25 14.05
N ALA A 165 8.96 -27.28 14.91
CA ALA A 165 8.22 -27.46 16.15
C ALA A 165 6.70 -27.48 15.93
N GLU A 166 6.02 -28.31 16.73
CA GLU A 166 4.57 -28.34 16.81
C GLU A 166 4.11 -27.41 17.93
N TYR A 167 3.58 -26.25 17.56
CA TYR A 167 3.01 -25.27 18.49
C TYR A 167 1.50 -25.49 18.71
N LYS A 168 0.94 -24.76 19.68
CA LYS A 168 -0.52 -24.65 19.85
C LYS A 168 -1.17 -24.14 18.57
N THR A 169 -2.44 -24.48 18.35
CA THR A 169 -3.21 -24.06 17.16
C THR A 169 -3.08 -22.57 16.85
N GLN A 170 -3.13 -21.70 17.87
CA GLN A 170 -2.97 -20.25 17.73
C GLN A 170 -1.65 -19.83 17.06
N TYR A 171 -0.58 -20.61 17.23
CA TYR A 171 0.78 -20.28 16.81
C TYR A 171 1.35 -21.30 15.81
N MET A 172 0.49 -22.05 15.13
CA MET A 172 0.97 -23.11 14.23
C MET A 172 1.71 -22.51 13.03
N SER A 173 2.67 -23.26 12.50
CA SER A 173 3.29 -22.95 11.20
C SER A 173 2.33 -23.34 10.08
N ALA A 174 1.88 -22.37 9.27
CA ALA A 174 1.01 -22.62 8.13
C ALA A 174 1.24 -21.66 6.96
N ILE A 175 1.05 -22.17 5.75
CA ILE A 175 0.99 -21.41 4.51
C ILE A 175 -0.43 -21.57 3.96
N PHE A 176 -1.13 -20.45 3.76
CA PHE A 176 -2.48 -20.43 3.21
C PHE A 176 -2.43 -19.99 1.74
N TYR A 177 -2.66 -20.93 0.82
CA TYR A 177 -2.58 -20.69 -0.62
C TYR A 177 -3.91 -20.18 -1.21
N HIS A 178 -3.83 -19.27 -2.18
CA HIS A 178 -5.00 -18.71 -2.89
C HIS A 178 -5.25 -19.37 -4.24
N ASP A 179 -4.24 -20.01 -4.82
CA ASP A 179 -4.28 -20.65 -6.14
C ASP A 179 -3.34 -21.86 -6.19
N ASP A 180 -3.42 -22.61 -7.30
CA ASP A 180 -2.61 -23.82 -7.51
C ASP A 180 -1.11 -23.52 -7.61
N GLU A 181 -0.72 -22.35 -8.13
CA GLU A 181 0.69 -21.96 -8.23
C GLU A 181 1.32 -21.77 -6.84
N GLN A 182 0.63 -21.05 -5.95
CA GLN A 182 1.06 -20.89 -4.55
C GLN A 182 1.13 -22.24 -3.84
N LYS A 183 0.16 -23.12 -4.08
CA LYS A 183 0.14 -24.47 -3.50
C LYS A 183 1.35 -25.27 -3.96
N GLU A 184 1.60 -25.36 -5.26
CA GLU A 184 2.73 -26.12 -5.83
C GLU A 184 4.08 -25.61 -5.32
N LEU A 185 4.26 -24.28 -5.27
CA LEU A 185 5.48 -23.67 -4.75
C LEU A 185 5.69 -23.95 -3.25
N ALA A 186 4.63 -23.90 -2.45
CA ALA A 186 4.69 -24.21 -1.02
C ALA A 186 4.99 -25.70 -0.78
N GLU A 187 4.34 -26.60 -1.51
CA GLU A 187 4.53 -28.05 -1.41
C GLU A 187 5.93 -28.46 -1.84
N LYS A 188 6.42 -27.90 -2.96
CA LYS A 188 7.81 -28.06 -3.39
C LYS A 188 8.79 -27.58 -2.33
N GLY A 189 8.54 -26.39 -1.77
CA GLY A 189 9.34 -25.84 -0.69
C GLY A 189 9.42 -26.82 0.48
N LYS A 190 8.29 -27.30 0.98
CA LYS A 190 8.22 -28.31 2.05
C LYS A 190 8.99 -29.60 1.71
N ALA A 191 8.75 -30.17 0.54
CA ALA A 191 9.37 -31.41 0.10
C ALA A 191 10.91 -31.31 0.02
N GLU A 192 11.46 -30.17 -0.42
CA GLU A 192 12.91 -29.94 -0.44
C GLU A 192 13.53 -30.00 0.97
N ARG A 193 12.86 -29.47 2.01
CA ARG A 193 13.37 -29.49 3.39
C ARG A 193 13.27 -30.90 3.97
N GLU A 194 12.16 -31.59 3.72
CA GLU A 194 11.97 -32.99 4.14
C GLU A 194 13.02 -33.91 3.48
N ALA A 195 13.35 -33.68 2.20
CA ALA A 195 14.42 -34.41 1.50
C ALA A 195 15.83 -34.16 2.09
N ASN A 196 16.05 -32.98 2.69
CA ASN A 196 17.27 -32.68 3.43
C ASN A 196 17.31 -33.28 4.85
N GLY A 197 16.26 -34.03 5.24
CA GLY A 197 16.15 -34.67 6.55
C GLY A 197 15.63 -33.76 7.66
N GLU A 198 15.09 -32.59 7.32
CA GLU A 198 14.49 -31.67 8.27
C GLU A 198 13.08 -32.13 8.66
N LYS A 199 12.71 -31.96 9.94
CA LYS A 199 11.31 -32.13 10.36
C LYS A 199 10.53 -30.89 9.92
N VAL A 200 9.42 -31.06 9.20
CA VAL A 200 8.56 -29.92 8.78
C VAL A 200 7.15 -30.07 9.34
N ALA A 201 6.82 -29.26 10.35
CA ALA A 201 5.49 -29.19 10.95
C ALA A 201 4.53 -28.26 10.19
N THR A 202 5.03 -27.50 9.21
CA THR A 202 4.22 -26.57 8.41
C THR A 202 3.05 -27.25 7.71
N LYS A 203 1.86 -26.68 7.89
CA LYS A 203 0.64 -27.05 7.14
C LYS A 203 0.51 -26.19 5.90
N ILE A 204 0.16 -26.82 4.78
CA ILE A 204 -0.16 -26.12 3.52
C ILE A 204 -1.66 -26.28 3.33
N LEU A 205 -2.40 -25.20 3.48
CA LEU A 205 -3.86 -25.20 3.57
C LEU A 205 -4.46 -24.21 2.57
N PRO A 206 -5.65 -24.48 2.01
CA PRO A 206 -6.33 -23.47 1.20
C PRO A 206 -6.67 -22.25 2.08
N ALA A 207 -6.52 -21.05 1.52
CA ALA A 207 -6.91 -19.83 2.21
C ALA A 207 -8.42 -19.82 2.48
N LYS A 208 -8.78 -19.57 3.74
CA LYS A 208 -10.16 -19.32 4.18
C LYS A 208 -10.39 -17.81 4.34
N ILE A 209 -11.49 -17.41 4.95
CA ILE A 209 -11.74 -16.02 5.34
C ILE A 209 -10.62 -15.57 6.28
N PHE A 210 -9.98 -14.44 5.93
CA PHE A 210 -9.05 -13.73 6.78
C PHE A 210 -9.81 -12.72 7.65
N TYR A 211 -9.79 -12.92 8.96
CA TYR A 211 -10.34 -11.96 9.92
C TYR A 211 -9.21 -11.06 10.41
N LYS A 212 -9.32 -9.75 10.20
CA LYS A 212 -8.31 -8.80 10.68
C LYS A 212 -8.30 -8.80 12.21
N ALA A 213 -7.11 -8.79 12.80
CA ALA A 213 -6.96 -8.60 14.23
C ALA A 213 -7.30 -7.15 14.60
N GLU A 214 -7.57 -6.93 15.88
CA GLU A 214 -7.87 -5.63 16.46
C GLU A 214 -6.76 -4.61 16.19
N ASP A 215 -7.11 -3.32 16.14
CA ASP A 215 -6.19 -2.25 15.70
C ASP A 215 -4.91 -2.20 16.53
N TYR A 216 -4.98 -2.49 17.83
CA TYR A 216 -3.83 -2.48 18.73
C TYR A 216 -2.79 -3.57 18.39
N HIS A 217 -3.15 -4.61 17.63
CA HIS A 217 -2.21 -5.60 17.14
C HIS A 217 -1.46 -5.16 15.88
N GLN A 218 -2.03 -4.26 15.08
CA GLN A 218 -1.45 -3.84 13.80
C GLN A 218 -0.18 -3.02 14.03
N LYS A 219 0.95 -3.49 13.48
CA LYS A 219 2.29 -2.87 13.66
C LYS A 219 2.61 -2.60 15.13
N TYR A 220 2.32 -3.57 16.00
CA TYR A 220 2.41 -3.45 17.45
C TYR A 220 3.69 -2.76 17.96
N PHE A 221 4.87 -3.12 17.43
CA PHE A 221 6.13 -2.50 17.86
C PHE A 221 6.23 -1.03 17.46
N LEU A 222 5.83 -0.66 16.24
CA LEU A 222 5.82 0.74 15.80
C LEU A 222 4.90 1.61 16.67
N ARG A 223 3.74 1.07 17.08
CA ARG A 223 2.81 1.76 18.00
C ARG A 223 3.42 2.09 19.37
N GLN A 224 4.47 1.39 19.79
CA GLN A 224 5.16 1.72 21.05
C GLN A 224 5.97 3.02 20.94
N HIS A 225 6.29 3.48 19.73
CA HIS A 225 7.02 4.72 19.46
C HIS A 225 6.04 5.89 19.31
N LYS A 226 5.27 6.18 20.37
CA LYS A 226 4.14 7.13 20.35
C LYS A 226 4.47 8.50 19.75
N LYS A 227 5.61 9.08 20.16
CA LYS A 227 6.06 10.38 19.63
C LYS A 227 6.31 10.33 18.13
N LEU A 228 6.98 9.29 17.63
CA LEU A 228 7.22 9.11 16.20
C LEU A 228 5.90 8.96 15.43
N VAL A 229 4.96 8.16 15.95
CA VAL A 229 3.64 7.96 15.34
C VAL A 229 2.85 9.26 15.26
N GLU A 230 2.87 10.06 16.32
CA GLU A 230 2.24 11.39 16.38
C GLU A 230 2.91 12.39 15.43
N ASP A 231 4.24 12.48 15.44
CA ASP A 231 5.02 13.38 14.58
C ASP A 231 4.83 13.06 13.07
N LEU A 232 4.47 11.82 12.75
CA LEU A 232 4.23 11.34 11.39
C LEU A 232 2.74 11.35 10.99
N ASP A 233 1.84 11.73 11.90
CA ASP A 233 0.39 11.76 11.72
C ASP A 233 -0.17 10.41 11.22
N ILE A 234 0.30 9.30 11.81
CA ILE A 234 -0.13 7.95 11.43
C ILE A 234 -1.38 7.58 12.23
N SER A 235 -2.50 7.41 11.52
CA SER A 235 -3.78 6.99 12.10
C SER A 235 -3.91 5.45 12.23
N ASP A 236 -4.95 4.99 12.94
CA ASP A 236 -5.30 3.56 12.98
C ASP A 236 -5.65 3.00 11.59
N GLU A 237 -6.23 3.82 10.72
CA GLU A 237 -6.51 3.45 9.33
C GLU A 237 -5.20 3.25 8.55
N ASP A 238 -4.19 4.09 8.77
CA ASP A 238 -2.88 3.96 8.14
C ASP A 238 -2.17 2.67 8.59
N PHE A 239 -2.22 2.33 9.87
CA PHE A 239 -1.66 1.06 10.37
C PHE A 239 -2.23 -0.18 9.66
N MET A 240 -3.48 -0.09 9.19
CA MET A 240 -4.19 -1.15 8.51
C MET A 240 -4.01 -1.15 6.98
N TYR A 241 -3.92 0.02 6.35
CA TYR A 241 -4.04 0.14 4.88
C TYR A 241 -2.88 0.85 4.17
N ALA A 242 -2.10 1.66 4.88
CA ALA A 242 -0.95 2.36 4.32
C ALA A 242 0.28 1.44 4.23
N SER A 243 1.15 1.70 3.25
CA SER A 243 2.41 0.96 3.13
C SER A 243 3.49 1.51 4.07
N ARG A 244 3.48 2.83 4.34
CA ARG A 244 4.45 3.51 5.22
C ARG A 244 4.66 2.82 6.56
N PRO A 245 3.61 2.47 7.33
CA PRO A 245 3.81 1.85 8.65
C PRO A 245 4.41 0.45 8.55
N SER A 246 4.15 -0.28 7.46
CA SER A 246 4.76 -1.58 7.19
C SER A 246 6.26 -1.45 6.94
N ARG A 247 6.67 -0.42 6.18
CA ARG A 247 8.09 -0.12 5.93
C ARG A 247 8.80 0.39 7.18
N LEU A 248 8.19 1.29 7.94
CA LEU A 248 8.77 1.76 9.20
C LEU A 248 8.94 0.63 10.24
N LEU A 249 7.99 -0.29 10.31
CA LEU A 249 8.07 -1.44 11.21
C LEU A 249 9.31 -2.32 10.90
N CYS A 250 9.69 -2.44 9.62
CA CYS A 250 10.90 -3.17 9.23
C CYS A 250 12.14 -2.68 10.00
N TYR A 251 12.32 -1.36 10.04
CA TYR A 251 13.51 -0.77 10.63
C TYR A 251 13.46 -0.78 12.15
N ILE A 252 12.28 -0.51 12.71
CA ILE A 252 12.06 -0.52 14.16
C ILE A 252 12.24 -1.91 14.78
N ALA A 253 11.63 -2.94 14.20
CA ALA A 253 11.54 -4.25 14.84
C ALA A 253 11.93 -5.43 13.94
N GLY A 254 12.07 -5.22 12.63
CA GLY A 254 12.39 -6.27 11.66
C GLY A 254 13.89 -6.41 11.36
N PRO A 255 14.25 -7.29 10.41
CA PRO A 255 15.63 -7.53 10.01
C PRO A 255 16.24 -6.46 9.08
N GLY A 256 15.62 -5.28 8.92
CA GLY A 256 16.12 -4.23 8.03
C GLY A 256 17.49 -3.68 8.45
N GLU A 257 18.36 -3.44 7.46
CA GLU A 257 19.72 -2.93 7.62
C GLU A 257 19.78 -1.40 7.50
N GLU A 258 20.77 -0.77 8.16
CA GLU A 258 20.94 0.69 8.15
C GLU A 258 21.22 1.23 6.75
N LYS A 259 21.93 0.47 5.92
CA LYS A 259 22.20 0.84 4.53
C LYS A 259 20.91 0.98 3.72
N ASP A 260 20.01 0.00 3.81
CA ASP A 260 18.73 0.04 3.10
C ASP A 260 17.86 1.19 3.62
N PHE A 261 17.90 1.45 4.92
CA PHE A 261 17.19 2.57 5.52
C PHE A 261 17.67 3.92 4.99
N ASP A 262 18.99 4.09 4.86
CA ASP A 262 19.61 5.32 4.35
C ASP A 262 19.15 5.67 2.93
N GLU A 263 18.91 4.65 2.10
CA GLU A 263 18.40 4.81 0.74
C GLU A 263 16.87 5.09 0.73
N GLU A 264 16.11 4.49 1.65
CA GLU A 264 14.64 4.53 1.62
C GLU A 264 14.01 5.68 2.41
N TYR A 265 14.59 6.11 3.54
CA TYR A 265 13.96 7.08 4.45
C TYR A 265 13.53 8.41 3.79
N PRO A 266 14.22 8.96 2.75
CA PRO A 266 13.76 10.17 2.11
C PRO A 266 12.41 9.97 1.40
N SER A 267 12.20 8.79 0.82
CA SER A 267 10.93 8.41 0.16
C SER A 267 9.81 8.15 1.16
N LEU A 268 10.16 7.74 2.39
CA LEU A 268 9.24 7.60 3.51
C LEU A 268 8.83 8.96 4.11
N GLY A 269 9.30 10.09 3.57
CA GLY A 269 8.96 11.44 4.03
C GLY A 269 9.40 11.70 5.46
N LEU A 270 10.54 11.13 5.88
CA LEU A 270 11.10 11.30 7.22
C LEU A 270 12.04 12.51 7.26
N SER A 271 12.01 13.26 8.36
CA SER A 271 13.04 14.26 8.65
C SER A 271 14.36 13.60 9.08
N GLU A 272 15.46 14.34 9.01
CA GLU A 272 16.77 13.88 9.51
C GLU A 272 16.72 13.48 10.99
N GLU A 273 15.95 14.21 11.81
CA GLU A 273 15.77 13.90 13.24
C GLU A 273 15.01 12.58 13.43
N GLN A 274 13.94 12.36 12.67
CA GLN A 274 13.16 11.12 12.70
C GLN A 274 13.99 9.93 12.19
N ALA A 275 14.77 10.14 11.14
CA ALA A 275 15.69 9.12 10.63
C ALA A 275 16.77 8.77 11.66
N ALA A 276 17.39 9.76 12.31
CA ALA A 276 18.36 9.54 13.37
C ALA A 276 17.78 8.74 14.54
N TYR A 277 16.54 9.06 14.95
CA TYR A 277 15.83 8.31 15.98
C TYR A 277 15.62 6.84 15.59
N ILE A 278 15.16 6.56 14.35
CA ILE A 278 14.96 5.19 13.88
C ILE A 278 16.29 4.42 13.85
N LYS A 279 17.38 5.03 13.40
CA LYS A 279 18.72 4.41 13.42
C LYS A 279 19.19 4.07 14.84
N GLU A 280 18.84 4.88 15.83
CA GLU A 280 19.11 4.54 17.25
C GLU A 280 18.30 3.30 17.68
N GLN A 281 17.03 3.21 17.30
CA GLN A 281 16.21 2.03 17.56
C GLN A 281 16.79 0.79 16.86
N MET A 282 17.29 0.93 15.63
CA MET A 282 17.94 -0.15 14.88
C MET A 282 19.20 -0.70 15.56
N LYS A 283 19.93 0.11 16.31
CA LYS A 283 21.14 -0.31 17.06
C LYS A 283 20.80 -1.05 18.36
N THR A 284 19.63 -0.78 18.92
CA THR A 284 19.19 -1.30 20.22
C THR A 284 18.22 -2.47 20.09
N LYS A 285 17.59 -2.65 18.92
CA LYS A 285 16.66 -3.75 18.67
C LYS A 285 17.38 -5.10 18.78
N LYS A 286 16.70 -6.05 19.41
CA LYS A 286 17.03 -7.48 19.34
C LYS A 286 16.00 -8.15 18.45
N PHE A 287 16.36 -8.42 17.20
CA PHE A 287 15.52 -9.21 16.32
C PHE A 287 15.87 -10.69 16.49
N GLU A 288 15.00 -11.44 17.18
CA GLU A 288 15.19 -12.87 17.46
C GLU A 288 14.38 -13.78 16.50
N GLY A 289 13.84 -13.21 15.42
CA GLY A 289 12.95 -13.90 14.48
C GLY A 289 11.49 -13.92 14.93
N CYS A 290 10.69 -14.75 14.29
CA CYS A 290 9.27 -14.95 14.62
C CYS A 290 9.16 -16.12 15.61
N ALA A 291 9.33 -15.82 16.88
CA ALA A 291 9.12 -16.77 17.97
C ALA A 291 7.65 -16.69 18.48
N PRO A 292 7.10 -17.79 19.03
CA PRO A 292 5.80 -17.76 19.72
C PRO A 292 5.77 -16.90 20.98
#